data_AF-A0A7X7SPI6-F1
#
_entry.id   AF-A0A7X7SPI6-F1
#
_cell.length_a   1.000
_cell.length_b   1.000
_cell.length_c   1.000
_cell.angle_alpha   90.00
_cell.angle_beta   90.00
_cell.angle_gamma   90.00
#
_symmetry.space_group_name_H-M   'P 1'
#
loop_
_entity.id
_entity.type
_entity.pdbx_description
1 polymer ?
#
loop_
_entity_poly.entity_id
_entity_poly.type
_entity_poly.pdbx_seq_one_letter_code
_entity_poly.pdbx_strand_id
1 'polypeptide(L)'
;AVDRLIQQAILQVLQPIFEPHFSESSYGFRPRRSAQQAVQAARAFVAQGKRWVVDVDLEKFFDRVNHDILMSRVARRITDERVLKLIRRYLEAGLMREGLSEMRTQGTPQGGPLSPLLSNLVLDDLDRELERRGHSFCRYADDCNVYVASRSAAKHAMEAITQFLEEELKLRVNRDKSAWARPWGRKFLGYSFTWHRQTRVRIAAESIQRLRAKVRECLRAGRGRSLQATINELTPLLRGWMSYFRLTQVRGVLEELDGWVRRKLRCLIWRQWKRTFTRARALQKRGISEVAAWTSATNGRGAWWNAGAAHMHAAFAKSYFDRLGLVSLVDSHQRWRVFS
;
A
#
# COMPACT_ATOMS: atom_id res chain seq x y z
N ALA A 1 5.17 -28.29 -1.48
CA ALA A 1 4.96 -27.80 -2.87
C ALA A 1 3.63 -28.28 -3.43
N VAL A 2 3.29 -29.57 -3.25
CA VAL A 2 2.02 -30.19 -3.68
C VAL A 2 0.78 -29.52 -3.07
N ASP A 3 0.78 -29.18 -1.78
CA ASP A 3 -0.40 -28.53 -1.16
C ASP A 3 -0.77 -27.19 -1.80
N ARG A 4 0.23 -26.40 -2.21
CA ARG A 4 -0.02 -25.14 -2.92
C ARG A 4 -0.60 -25.39 -4.31
N LEU A 5 -0.15 -26.44 -4.99
CA LEU A 5 -0.71 -26.84 -6.29
C LEU A 5 -2.18 -27.25 -6.15
N ILE A 6 -2.50 -28.11 -5.17
CA ILE A 6 -3.87 -28.57 -4.93
C ILE A 6 -4.76 -27.40 -4.52
N GLN A 7 -4.33 -26.55 -3.58
CA GLN A 7 -5.09 -25.35 -3.18
C GLN A 7 -5.33 -24.40 -4.36
N GLN A 8 -4.35 -24.24 -5.25
CA GLN A 8 -4.49 -23.43 -6.46
C GLN A 8 -5.50 -24.03 -7.45
N ALA A 9 -5.50 -25.35 -7.61
CA ALA A 9 -6.48 -26.03 -8.45
C ALA A 9 -7.90 -25.88 -7.90
N ILE A 10 -8.08 -26.05 -6.58
CA ILE A 10 -9.36 -25.79 -5.90
C ILE A 10 -9.79 -24.34 -6.13
N LEU A 11 -8.89 -23.37 -5.94
CA LEU A 11 -9.18 -21.95 -6.15
C LEU A 11 -9.68 -21.66 -7.58
N GLN A 12 -9.03 -22.23 -8.60
CA GLN A 12 -9.41 -22.02 -10.00
C GLN A 12 -10.82 -22.51 -10.32
N VAL A 13 -11.28 -23.57 -9.64
CA VAL A 13 -12.65 -24.09 -9.81
C VAL A 13 -13.66 -23.30 -8.97
N LEU A 14 -13.32 -22.97 -7.72
CA LEU A 14 -14.24 -22.29 -6.82
C LEU A 14 -14.43 -20.80 -7.15
N GLN A 15 -13.38 -20.12 -7.62
CA GLN A 15 -13.45 -18.68 -7.87
C GLN A 15 -14.55 -18.30 -8.87
N PRO A 16 -14.70 -18.94 -10.04
CA PRO A 16 -15.81 -18.66 -10.96
C PRO A 16 -17.20 -18.91 -10.37
N ILE A 17 -17.34 -19.83 -9.40
CA ILE A 17 -18.62 -20.15 -8.75
C ILE A 17 -19.03 -19.05 -7.77
N PHE A 18 -18.07 -18.51 -7.01
CA PHE A 18 -18.37 -17.50 -5.97
C PHE A 18 -18.27 -16.06 -6.48
N GLU A 19 -17.38 -15.77 -7.43
CA GLU A 19 -17.07 -14.41 -7.89
C GLU A 19 -18.28 -13.58 -8.35
N PRO A 20 -19.25 -14.12 -9.10
CA PRO A 20 -20.44 -13.36 -9.51
C PRO A 20 -21.36 -12.93 -8.36
N HIS A 21 -21.17 -13.53 -7.18
CA HIS A 21 -22.01 -13.30 -6.02
C HIS A 21 -21.33 -12.44 -4.95
N PHE A 22 -20.09 -12.02 -5.13
CA PHE A 22 -19.49 -11.06 -4.20
C PHE A 22 -19.99 -9.64 -4.46
N SER A 23 -20.16 -8.87 -3.39
CA SER A 23 -20.55 -7.45 -3.46
C SER A 23 -19.69 -6.65 -4.44
N GLU A 24 -20.30 -5.74 -5.20
CA GLU A 24 -19.58 -4.79 -6.06
C GLU A 24 -18.63 -3.86 -5.29
N SER A 25 -18.90 -3.68 -3.99
CA SER A 25 -18.08 -2.86 -3.08
C SER A 25 -16.94 -3.65 -2.41
N SER A 26 -16.76 -4.92 -2.75
CA SER A 26 -15.63 -5.76 -2.35
C SER A 26 -14.57 -5.84 -3.44
N TYR A 27 -13.33 -5.45 -3.13
CA TYR A 27 -12.25 -5.31 -4.10
C TYR A 27 -11.04 -6.22 -3.85
N GLY A 28 -10.85 -6.66 -2.61
CA GLY A 28 -9.66 -7.40 -2.21
C GLY A 28 -9.64 -8.82 -2.78
N PHE A 29 -8.48 -9.26 -3.29
CA PHE A 29 -8.25 -10.64 -3.74
C PHE A 29 -9.20 -11.16 -4.84
N ARG A 30 -9.81 -10.26 -5.60
CA ARG A 30 -10.76 -10.60 -6.66
C ARG A 30 -10.16 -10.34 -8.05
N PRO A 31 -10.46 -11.18 -9.05
CA PRO A 31 -10.02 -10.96 -10.42
C PRO A 31 -10.63 -9.68 -10.97
N ARG A 32 -9.84 -8.89 -11.71
CA ARG A 32 -10.26 -7.61 -12.32
C ARG A 32 -10.70 -6.52 -11.33
N ARG A 33 -10.51 -6.73 -10.02
CA ARG A 33 -10.67 -5.71 -8.97
C ARG A 33 -9.29 -5.26 -8.49
N SER A 34 -9.18 -4.00 -8.07
CA SER A 34 -7.92 -3.39 -7.67
C SER A 34 -8.11 -2.40 -6.52
N ALA A 35 -7.03 -2.18 -5.76
CA ALA A 35 -7.00 -1.17 -4.70
C ALA A 35 -7.34 0.23 -5.24
N GLN A 36 -6.95 0.53 -6.48
CA GLN A 36 -7.25 1.80 -7.13
C GLN A 36 -8.75 2.00 -7.34
N GLN A 37 -9.49 0.97 -7.76
CA GLN A 37 -10.95 1.06 -7.90
C GLN A 37 -11.62 1.32 -6.55
N ALA A 38 -11.20 0.64 -5.48
CA ALA A 38 -11.70 0.89 -4.12
C ALA A 38 -11.48 2.35 -3.69
N VAL A 39 -10.29 2.91 -3.94
CA VAL A 39 -9.98 4.31 -3.62
C VAL A 39 -10.80 5.30 -4.46
N GLN A 40 -11.07 4.98 -5.73
CA GLN A 40 -11.94 5.80 -6.58
C GLN A 40 -13.40 5.80 -6.11
N ALA A 41 -13.93 4.64 -5.73
CA ALA A 41 -15.26 4.52 -5.15
C ALA A 41 -15.38 5.30 -3.83
N ALA A 42 -14.40 5.13 -2.94
CA ALA A 42 -14.29 5.90 -1.70
C ALA A 42 -14.27 7.42 -1.98
N ARG A 43 -13.48 7.88 -2.95
CA ARG A 43 -13.45 9.28 -3.37
C ARG A 43 -14.83 9.78 -3.81
N ALA A 44 -15.57 8.97 -4.57
CA ALA A 44 -16.89 9.31 -5.07
C ALA A 44 -17.88 9.50 -3.91
N PHE A 45 -17.89 8.61 -2.92
CA PHE A 45 -18.74 8.76 -1.73
C PHE A 45 -18.44 10.05 -0.96
N VAL A 46 -17.17 10.36 -0.75
CA VAL A 46 -16.77 11.59 -0.06
C VAL A 46 -17.15 12.84 -0.87
N ALA A 47 -17.04 12.78 -2.19
CA ALA A 47 -17.45 13.86 -3.09
C ALA A 47 -18.98 14.07 -3.10
N GLN A 48 -19.77 13.02 -2.89
CA GLN A 48 -21.24 13.07 -2.73
C GLN A 48 -21.70 13.62 -1.37
N GLY A 49 -20.78 14.02 -0.48
CA GLY A 49 -21.12 14.59 0.83
C GLY A 49 -21.05 13.62 2.00
N LYS A 50 -20.64 12.36 1.78
CA LYS A 50 -20.40 11.39 2.86
C LYS A 50 -19.04 11.67 3.53
N ARG A 51 -19.02 12.74 4.34
CA ARG A 51 -17.81 13.39 4.88
C ARG A 51 -17.35 12.80 6.22
N TRP A 52 -17.83 11.62 6.59
CA TRP A 52 -17.38 10.80 7.70
C TRP A 52 -17.11 9.38 7.20
N VAL A 53 -16.05 8.76 7.70
CA VAL A 53 -15.70 7.36 7.42
C VAL A 53 -15.63 6.60 8.73
N VAL A 54 -16.19 5.40 8.73
CA VAL A 54 -16.05 4.37 9.77
C VAL A 54 -15.06 3.36 9.21
N ASP A 55 -13.90 3.28 9.85
CA ASP A 55 -12.80 2.39 9.47
C ASP A 55 -12.78 1.24 10.47
N VAL A 56 -13.01 0.01 9.99
CA VAL A 56 -13.09 -1.20 10.81
C VAL A 56 -11.91 -2.10 10.50
N ASP A 57 -11.13 -2.40 11.55
CA ASP A 57 -9.96 -3.28 11.53
C ASP A 57 -10.27 -4.53 12.36
N LEU A 58 -9.97 -5.71 11.83
CA LEU A 58 -10.21 -6.99 12.49
C LEU A 58 -8.93 -7.50 13.18
N GLU A 59 -9.05 -7.93 14.44
CA GLU A 59 -7.89 -8.37 15.20
C GLU A 59 -7.43 -9.76 14.75
N LYS A 60 -6.24 -9.85 14.13
CA LYS A 60 -5.65 -11.11 13.65
C LYS A 60 -6.67 -11.93 12.83
N PHE A 61 -7.34 -11.29 11.88
CA PHE A 61 -8.46 -11.85 11.12
C PHE A 61 -8.19 -13.29 10.64
N PHE A 62 -7.09 -13.51 9.91
CA PHE A 62 -6.74 -14.82 9.38
C PHE A 62 -6.53 -15.88 10.46
N ASP A 63 -6.17 -15.52 11.68
CA ASP A 63 -5.94 -16.48 12.77
C ASP A 63 -7.21 -16.80 13.57
N ARG A 64 -8.28 -16.01 13.39
CA ARG A 64 -9.53 -16.10 14.17
C ARG A 64 -10.75 -16.56 13.37
N VAL A 65 -10.60 -16.85 12.07
CA VAL A 65 -11.72 -17.34 11.25
C VAL A 65 -12.26 -18.66 11.80
N ASN A 66 -13.53 -18.68 12.22
CA ASN A 66 -14.18 -19.91 12.67
C ASN A 66 -14.41 -20.87 11.48
N HIS A 67 -13.93 -22.11 11.60
CA HIS A 67 -14.01 -23.10 10.51
C HIS A 67 -15.43 -23.51 10.18
N ASP A 68 -16.31 -23.67 11.16
CA ASP A 68 -17.68 -24.11 10.92
C ASP A 68 -18.51 -23.01 10.25
N ILE A 69 -18.34 -21.76 10.67
CA ILE A 69 -18.95 -20.60 9.98
C ILE A 69 -18.45 -20.57 8.54
N LEU A 70 -17.14 -20.61 8.30
CA LEU A 70 -16.59 -20.60 6.95
C LEU A 70 -17.12 -21.77 6.10
N MET A 71 -17.07 -23.00 6.63
CA MET A 71 -17.51 -24.19 5.91
C MET A 71 -19.00 -24.15 5.60
N SER A 72 -19.83 -23.59 6.49
CA SER A 72 -21.26 -23.36 6.21
C SER A 72 -21.46 -22.40 5.02
N ARG A 73 -20.60 -21.39 4.85
CA ARG A 73 -20.65 -20.47 3.70
C ARG A 73 -20.22 -21.13 2.41
N VAL A 74 -19.17 -21.95 2.45
CA VAL A 74 -18.73 -22.74 1.29
C VAL A 74 -19.85 -23.71 0.85
N ALA A 75 -20.49 -24.38 1.82
CA ALA A 75 -21.56 -25.35 1.57
C ALA A 75 -22.84 -24.73 0.98
N ARG A 76 -23.04 -23.39 1.06
CA ARG A 76 -24.17 -22.71 0.40
C ARG A 76 -24.16 -22.86 -1.13
N ARG A 77 -22.99 -23.08 -1.74
CA ARG A 77 -22.84 -23.19 -3.20
C ARG A 77 -22.12 -24.45 -3.66
N ILE A 78 -21.38 -25.11 -2.78
CA ILE A 78 -20.64 -26.33 -3.08
C ILE A 78 -21.32 -27.50 -2.38
N THR A 79 -21.85 -28.42 -3.15
CA THR A 79 -22.55 -29.62 -2.65
C THR A 79 -21.64 -30.85 -2.61
N ASP A 80 -20.49 -30.85 -3.31
CA ASP A 80 -19.57 -31.99 -3.31
C ASP A 80 -18.87 -32.15 -1.95
N GLU A 81 -19.28 -33.17 -1.20
CA GLU A 81 -18.73 -33.48 0.12
C GLU A 81 -17.21 -33.72 0.11
N ARG A 82 -16.65 -34.25 -0.99
CA ARG A 82 -15.21 -34.54 -1.07
C ARG A 82 -14.42 -33.25 -1.08
N VAL A 83 -14.90 -32.25 -1.81
CA VAL A 83 -14.31 -30.92 -1.86
C VAL A 83 -14.46 -30.22 -0.51
N LEU A 84 -15.64 -30.30 0.11
CA LEU A 84 -15.86 -29.74 1.45
C LEU A 84 -14.92 -30.36 2.49
N LYS A 85 -14.80 -31.69 2.51
CA LYS A 85 -13.87 -32.42 3.39
C LYS A 85 -12.42 -32.03 3.12
N LEU A 86 -12.03 -31.85 1.85
CA LEU A 86 -10.68 -31.44 1.47
C LEU A 86 -10.36 -30.01 1.94
N ILE A 87 -11.27 -29.06 1.77
CA ILE A 87 -11.12 -27.68 2.25
C ILE A 87 -10.99 -27.68 3.78
N ARG A 88 -11.87 -28.41 4.48
CA ARG A 88 -11.81 -28.53 5.94
C ARG A 88 -10.47 -29.10 6.42
N ARG A 89 -9.96 -30.15 5.77
CA ARG A 89 -8.63 -30.70 6.08
C ARG A 89 -7.51 -29.67 5.90
N TYR A 90 -7.59 -28.81 4.89
CA TYR A 90 -6.61 -27.72 4.72
C TYR A 90 -6.71 -26.63 5.79
N LEU A 91 -7.90 -26.40 6.35
CA LEU A 91 -8.11 -25.46 7.45
C LEU A 91 -7.58 -26.01 8.78
N GLU A 92 -7.81 -27.29 9.04
CA GLU A 92 -7.39 -27.99 10.26
C GLU A 92 -5.88 -28.30 10.27
N ALA A 93 -5.25 -28.35 9.08
CA ALA A 93 -3.82 -28.57 8.94
C ALA A 93 -2.99 -27.54 9.73
N GLY A 94 -2.33 -28.03 10.78
CA GLY A 94 -1.44 -27.29 11.65
C GLY A 94 -0.22 -26.71 10.94
N LEU A 95 0.35 -25.65 11.51
CA LEU A 95 1.77 -25.34 11.27
C LEU A 95 2.57 -26.33 12.11
N MET A 96 3.48 -27.08 11.49
CA MET A 96 4.48 -27.85 12.23
C MET A 96 5.30 -26.85 13.07
N ARG A 97 5.11 -26.84 14.39
CA ARG A 97 5.90 -26.05 15.34
C ARG A 97 6.70 -27.03 16.17
N GLU A 98 8.03 -26.92 16.09
CA GLU A 98 8.97 -27.72 16.90
C GLU A 98 8.77 -29.25 16.79
N GLY A 99 8.36 -29.75 15.61
CA GLY A 99 8.19 -31.18 15.36
C GLY A 99 6.86 -31.78 15.83
N LEU A 100 5.99 -30.99 16.48
CA LEU A 100 4.63 -31.39 16.84
C LEU A 100 3.61 -30.73 15.91
N SER A 101 2.68 -31.53 15.39
CA SER A 101 1.57 -31.05 14.58
C SER A 101 0.36 -30.79 15.49
N GLU A 102 0.18 -29.55 15.93
CA GLU A 102 -1.05 -29.16 16.61
C GLU A 102 -2.17 -28.89 15.59
N MET A 103 -3.33 -29.52 15.78
CA MET A 103 -4.52 -29.21 14.98
C MET A 103 -4.99 -27.78 15.25
N ARG A 104 -5.36 -27.06 14.19
CA ARG A 104 -5.99 -25.74 14.35
C ARG A 104 -7.49 -25.89 14.52
N THR A 105 -8.03 -25.26 15.56
CA THR A 105 -9.47 -25.14 15.79
C THR A 105 -10.08 -23.88 15.16
N GLN A 106 -9.25 -22.93 14.73
CA GLN A 106 -9.66 -21.70 14.04
C GLN A 106 -8.53 -21.13 13.17
N GLY A 107 -8.91 -20.23 12.27
CA GLY A 107 -8.04 -19.51 11.36
C GLY A 107 -7.87 -20.20 10.00
N THR A 108 -7.36 -19.46 9.03
CA THR A 108 -6.97 -19.95 7.71
C THR A 108 -5.44 -19.86 7.58
N PRO A 109 -4.78 -20.81 6.89
CA PRO A 109 -3.33 -20.74 6.73
C PRO A 109 -2.92 -19.48 5.97
N GLN A 110 -2.16 -18.59 6.64
CA GLN A 110 -1.62 -17.39 6.02
C GLN A 110 -0.64 -17.78 4.91
N GLY A 111 -0.93 -17.38 3.66
CA GLY A 111 -0.10 -17.70 2.49
C GLY A 111 -0.54 -18.93 1.69
N GLY A 112 -1.62 -19.60 2.07
CA GLY A 112 -2.29 -20.60 1.22
C GLY A 112 -2.99 -19.92 0.03
N PRO A 113 -2.86 -20.44 -1.21
CA PRO A 113 -3.54 -19.85 -2.38
C PRO A 113 -5.05 -19.74 -2.21
N LEU A 114 -5.68 -20.64 -1.46
CA LEU A 114 -7.13 -20.68 -1.27
C LEU A 114 -7.62 -19.68 -0.20
N SER A 115 -6.78 -19.33 0.78
CA SER A 115 -7.15 -18.50 1.94
C SER A 115 -7.79 -17.15 1.56
N PRO A 116 -7.30 -16.41 0.54
CA PRO A 116 -7.92 -15.14 0.14
C PRO A 116 -9.38 -15.27 -0.31
N LEU A 117 -9.75 -16.35 -1.02
CA LEU A 117 -11.13 -16.60 -1.42
C LEU A 117 -12.00 -16.91 -0.20
N LEU A 118 -11.51 -17.77 0.70
CA LEU A 118 -12.21 -18.15 1.92
C LEU A 118 -12.45 -16.94 2.83
N SER A 119 -11.47 -16.06 2.95
CA SER A 119 -11.61 -14.78 3.66
C SER A 119 -12.73 -13.90 3.10
N ASN A 120 -12.83 -13.81 1.77
CA ASN A 120 -13.90 -13.07 1.14
C ASN A 120 -15.28 -13.70 1.36
N LEU A 121 -15.37 -15.04 1.46
CA LEU A 121 -16.63 -15.72 1.75
C LEU A 121 -17.16 -15.44 3.16
N VAL A 122 -16.27 -15.37 4.16
CA VAL A 122 -16.68 -15.00 5.52
C VAL A 122 -17.20 -13.57 5.56
N LEU A 123 -16.49 -12.66 4.89
CA LEU A 123 -16.82 -11.23 4.90
C LEU A 123 -17.91 -10.83 3.89
N ASP A 124 -18.37 -11.73 3.02
CA ASP A 124 -19.49 -11.44 2.11
C ASP A 124 -20.79 -11.20 2.88
N ASP A 125 -21.01 -11.91 3.99
CA ASP A 125 -22.17 -11.66 4.86
C ASP A 125 -22.17 -10.25 5.45
N LEU A 126 -20.99 -9.71 5.80
CA LEU A 126 -20.85 -8.31 6.20
C LEU A 126 -21.23 -7.39 5.05
N ASP A 127 -20.74 -7.67 3.84
CA ASP A 127 -21.07 -6.87 2.67
C ASP A 127 -22.57 -6.86 2.41
N ARG A 128 -23.23 -8.02 2.51
CA ARG A 128 -24.70 -8.15 2.35
C ARG A 128 -25.46 -7.36 3.41
N GLU A 129 -25.00 -7.39 4.66
CA GLU A 129 -25.62 -6.61 5.72
C GLU A 129 -25.46 -5.10 5.49
N LEU A 130 -24.30 -4.65 5.02
CA LEU A 130 -24.06 -3.25 4.66
C LEU A 130 -24.92 -2.82 3.46
N GLU A 131 -25.04 -3.66 2.43
CA GLU A 131 -25.92 -3.44 1.28
C GLU A 131 -27.39 -3.35 1.72
N ARG A 132 -27.85 -4.28 2.56
CA ARG A 132 -29.22 -4.30 3.10
C ARG A 132 -29.56 -3.03 3.87
N ARG A 133 -28.58 -2.47 4.60
CA ARG A 133 -28.71 -1.19 5.33
C ARG A 133 -28.54 0.06 4.44
N GLY A 134 -28.27 -0.10 3.16
CA GLY A 134 -28.05 1.01 2.23
C GLY A 134 -26.76 1.81 2.51
N HIS A 135 -25.78 1.20 3.16
CA HIS A 135 -24.50 1.85 3.43
C HIS A 135 -23.64 1.96 2.17
N SER A 136 -22.88 3.05 2.05
CA SER A 136 -21.83 3.16 1.04
C SER A 136 -20.51 2.76 1.65
N PHE A 137 -19.88 1.72 1.13
CA PHE A 137 -18.66 1.19 1.70
C PHE A 137 -17.67 0.76 0.63
N CYS A 138 -16.42 0.56 1.05
CA CYS A 138 -15.39 -0.07 0.26
C CYS A 138 -14.68 -1.07 1.14
N ARG A 139 -14.68 -2.34 0.75
CA ARG A 139 -13.95 -3.41 1.44
C ARG A 139 -12.79 -3.89 0.58
N TYR A 140 -11.61 -3.97 1.16
CA TYR A 140 -10.45 -4.58 0.54
C TYR A 140 -9.82 -5.55 1.54
N ALA A 141 -10.07 -6.85 1.32
CA ALA A 141 -9.75 -7.89 2.29
C ALA A 141 -10.49 -7.64 3.61
N ASP A 142 -9.75 -7.47 4.70
CA ASP A 142 -10.20 -7.15 6.05
C ASP A 142 -10.37 -5.64 6.31
N ASP A 143 -9.73 -4.78 5.49
CA ASP A 143 -9.87 -3.31 5.57
C ASP A 143 -11.23 -2.89 5.00
N CYS A 144 -12.18 -2.56 5.87
CA CYS A 144 -13.53 -2.16 5.50
C CYS A 144 -13.82 -0.71 5.95
N ASN A 145 -14.14 0.14 4.97
CA ASN A 145 -14.47 1.54 5.21
C ASN A 145 -15.91 1.85 4.80
N VAL A 146 -16.72 2.34 5.76
CA VAL A 146 -18.11 2.77 5.54
C VAL A 146 -18.21 4.28 5.57
N TYR A 147 -18.79 4.88 4.54
CA TYR A 147 -18.90 6.32 4.36
C TYR A 147 -20.32 6.81 4.67
N VAL A 148 -20.42 7.81 5.54
CA VAL A 148 -21.69 8.39 6.01
C VAL A 148 -21.66 9.93 6.05
N ALA A 149 -22.83 10.56 6.07
CA ALA A 149 -22.96 12.02 5.99
C ALA A 149 -22.68 12.73 7.32
N SER A 150 -23.05 12.12 8.46
CA SER A 150 -23.00 12.77 9.78
C SER A 150 -22.18 11.98 10.80
N ARG A 151 -21.75 12.68 11.85
CA ARG A 151 -21.00 12.09 12.98
C ARG A 151 -21.84 11.07 13.75
N SER A 152 -23.11 11.40 14.01
CA SER A 152 -24.04 10.50 14.69
C SER A 152 -24.25 9.22 13.87
N ALA A 153 -24.45 9.32 12.55
CA ALA A 153 -24.54 8.15 11.68
C ALA A 153 -23.25 7.31 11.72
N ALA A 154 -22.07 7.93 11.80
CA ALA A 154 -20.81 7.22 11.90
C ALA A 154 -20.68 6.42 13.20
N LYS A 155 -21.11 7.01 14.33
CA LYS A 155 -21.14 6.34 15.63
C LYS A 155 -22.08 5.13 15.60
N HIS A 156 -23.32 5.32 15.13
CA HIS A 156 -24.30 4.24 15.05
C HIS A 156 -23.86 3.12 14.09
N ALA A 157 -23.28 3.48 12.94
CA ALA A 157 -22.73 2.49 12.02
C ALA A 157 -21.59 1.68 12.65
N MET A 158 -20.67 2.33 13.39
CA MET A 158 -19.60 1.63 14.08
C MET A 158 -20.13 0.61 15.10
N GLU A 159 -21.09 1.01 15.93
CA GLU A 159 -21.71 0.12 16.93
C GLU A 159 -22.40 -1.07 16.26
N ALA A 160 -23.23 -0.81 15.25
CA ALA A 160 -23.95 -1.85 14.54
C ALA A 160 -23.04 -2.83 13.78
N ILE A 161 -22.00 -2.34 13.12
CA ILE A 161 -21.04 -3.18 12.39
C ILE A 161 -20.24 -4.03 13.39
N THR A 162 -19.80 -3.44 14.50
CA THR A 162 -19.06 -4.16 15.54
C THR A 162 -19.91 -5.29 16.13
N GLN A 163 -21.17 -4.99 16.45
CA GLN A 163 -22.10 -6.00 16.96
C GLN A 163 -22.28 -7.13 15.96
N PHE A 164 -22.53 -6.84 14.68
CA PHE A 164 -22.69 -7.86 13.65
C PHE A 164 -21.44 -8.73 13.48
N LEU A 165 -20.25 -8.12 13.49
CA LEU A 165 -18.98 -8.84 13.37
C LEU A 165 -18.74 -9.79 14.57
N GLU A 166 -18.97 -9.31 15.79
CA GLU A 166 -18.71 -10.06 17.02
C GLU A 166 -19.79 -11.13 17.30
N GLU A 167 -21.06 -10.82 17.05
CA GLU A 167 -22.19 -11.70 17.36
C GLU A 167 -22.50 -12.71 16.24
N GLU A 168 -22.55 -12.28 14.98
CA GLU A 168 -22.95 -13.14 13.85
C GLU A 168 -21.77 -13.86 13.21
N LEU A 169 -20.66 -13.15 12.96
CA LEU A 169 -19.48 -13.72 12.31
C LEU A 169 -18.44 -14.27 13.30
N LYS A 170 -18.62 -14.03 14.61
CA LYS A 170 -17.69 -14.41 15.68
C LYS A 170 -16.26 -13.89 15.44
N LEU A 171 -16.14 -12.72 14.83
CA LEU A 171 -14.87 -12.04 14.55
C LEU A 171 -14.64 -10.91 15.55
N ARG A 172 -13.42 -10.82 16.07
CA ARG A 172 -13.04 -9.77 17.04
C ARG A 172 -12.61 -8.50 16.32
N VAL A 173 -13.21 -7.37 16.67
CA VAL A 173 -12.84 -6.05 16.15
C VAL A 173 -11.66 -5.48 16.94
N ASN A 174 -10.69 -4.92 16.24
CA ASN A 174 -9.57 -4.22 16.84
C ASN A 174 -9.98 -2.78 17.20
N ARG A 175 -10.41 -2.57 18.45
CA ARG A 175 -10.94 -1.29 18.92
C ARG A 175 -9.90 -0.16 18.96
N ASP A 176 -8.60 -0.48 19.01
CA ASP A 176 -7.52 0.51 18.99
C ASP A 176 -7.29 1.09 17.59
N LYS A 177 -7.52 0.27 16.56
CA LYS A 177 -7.32 0.67 15.15
C LYS A 177 -8.61 1.09 14.47
N SER A 178 -9.74 0.54 14.89
CA SER A 178 -11.07 0.85 14.38
C SER A 178 -11.54 2.19 14.93
N ALA A 179 -11.91 3.10 14.05
CA ALA A 179 -12.37 4.42 14.45
C ALA A 179 -13.24 5.06 13.38
N TRP A 180 -14.13 5.95 13.79
CA TRP A 180 -14.77 6.87 12.86
C TRP A 180 -14.06 8.22 12.88
N ALA A 181 -13.87 8.81 11.70
CA ALA A 181 -13.15 10.07 11.56
C ALA A 181 -13.56 10.78 10.27
N ARG A 182 -12.95 11.94 10.01
CA ARG A 182 -13.01 12.55 8.68
C ARG A 182 -12.16 11.73 7.69
N PRO A 183 -12.59 11.56 6.42
CA PRO A 183 -11.85 10.80 5.42
C PRO A 183 -10.40 11.27 5.18
N TRP A 184 -10.11 12.55 5.38
CA TRP A 184 -8.76 13.11 5.29
C TRP A 184 -7.90 12.88 6.53
N GLY A 185 -8.49 12.45 7.65
CA GLY A 185 -7.79 12.08 8.88
C GLY A 185 -7.41 10.61 8.96
N ARG A 186 -7.89 9.77 8.02
CA ARG A 186 -7.56 8.34 7.93
C ARG A 186 -6.89 8.02 6.60
N LYS A 187 -6.19 6.90 6.57
CA LYS A 187 -5.62 6.33 5.35
C LYS A 187 -6.44 5.12 4.93
N PHE A 188 -6.55 4.91 3.64
CA PHE A 188 -7.15 3.72 3.05
C PHE A 188 -6.25 3.25 1.92
N LEU A 189 -5.78 2.00 1.98
CA LEU A 189 -4.90 1.41 0.96
C LEU A 189 -3.66 2.26 0.60
N GLY A 190 -3.12 2.97 1.58
CA GLY A 190 -1.96 3.86 1.43
C GLY A 190 -2.26 5.25 0.86
N TYR A 191 -3.52 5.54 0.57
CA TYR A 191 -4.04 6.85 0.17
C TYR A 191 -4.76 7.55 1.33
N SER A 192 -5.06 8.82 1.15
CA SER A 192 -5.98 9.60 1.99
C SER A 192 -6.66 10.66 1.11
N PHE A 193 -7.52 11.48 1.69
CA PHE A 193 -8.25 12.53 0.97
C PHE A 193 -7.85 13.93 1.44
N THR A 194 -8.17 14.95 0.65
CA THR A 194 -8.07 16.35 1.06
C THR A 194 -9.37 16.83 1.71
N TRP A 195 -9.30 17.84 2.58
CA TRP A 195 -10.45 18.42 3.28
C TRP A 195 -11.34 19.33 2.41
N HIS A 196 -10.84 19.77 1.25
CA HIS A 196 -11.53 20.67 0.33
C HIS A 196 -12.91 20.15 -0.13
N ARG A 197 -13.78 21.05 -0.59
CA ARG A 197 -15.11 20.69 -1.13
C ARG A 197 -14.99 19.74 -2.33
N GLN A 198 -14.06 20.02 -3.24
CA GLN A 198 -13.65 19.08 -4.26
C GLN A 198 -12.63 18.10 -3.68
N THR A 199 -13.09 16.90 -3.33
CA THR A 199 -12.25 15.87 -2.74
C THR A 199 -11.18 15.40 -3.73
N ARG A 200 -9.92 15.65 -3.38
CA ARG A 200 -8.75 15.15 -4.09
C ARG A 200 -8.13 13.96 -3.36
N VAL A 201 -7.66 12.98 -4.13
CA VAL A 201 -6.87 11.86 -3.58
C VAL A 201 -5.44 12.34 -3.33
N ARG A 202 -4.90 12.01 -2.16
CA ARG A 202 -3.50 12.28 -1.78
C ARG A 202 -2.85 11.00 -1.27
N ILE A 203 -1.52 10.98 -1.28
CA ILE A 203 -0.75 9.86 -0.73
C ILE A 203 -0.71 10.00 0.80
N ALA A 204 -0.91 8.90 1.53
CA ALA A 204 -0.80 8.90 2.99
C ALA A 204 0.65 9.18 3.43
N ALA A 205 0.81 9.85 4.57
CA ALA A 205 2.12 10.26 5.07
C ALA A 205 3.04 9.05 5.30
N GLU A 206 2.50 7.95 5.80
CA GLU A 206 3.23 6.72 6.09
C GLU A 206 3.71 6.03 4.80
N SER A 207 2.93 6.10 3.71
CA SER A 207 3.38 5.61 2.40
C SER A 207 4.58 6.39 1.87
N ILE A 208 4.60 7.71 2.10
CA ILE A 208 5.74 8.58 1.77
C ILE A 208 6.94 8.24 2.64
N GLN A 209 6.76 8.05 3.95
CA GLN A 209 7.86 7.69 4.85
C GLN A 209 8.45 6.31 4.51
N ARG A 210 7.61 5.34 4.16
CA ARG A 210 8.06 4.02 3.68
C ARG A 210 8.91 4.13 2.42
N LEU A 211 8.51 4.96 1.45
CA LEU A 211 9.34 5.23 0.27
C LEU A 211 10.68 5.85 0.67
N ARG A 212 10.66 6.89 1.51
CA ARG A 212 11.88 7.55 1.99
C ARG A 212 12.81 6.58 2.71
N ALA A 213 12.28 5.63 3.48
CA ALA A 213 13.07 4.59 4.14
C ALA A 213 13.77 3.68 3.13
N LYS A 214 13.03 3.12 2.16
CA LYS A 214 13.61 2.25 1.13
C LYS A 214 14.64 2.97 0.25
N VAL A 215 14.39 4.22 -0.12
CA VAL A 215 15.36 5.03 -0.86
C VAL A 215 16.64 5.23 -0.03
N ARG A 216 16.54 5.50 1.28
CA ARG A 216 17.72 5.63 2.14
C ARG A 216 18.51 4.32 2.21
N GLU A 217 17.84 3.19 2.26
CA GLU A 217 18.46 1.86 2.28
C GLU A 217 19.26 1.59 1.01
N CYS A 218 18.63 1.78 -0.16
CA CYS A 218 19.30 1.65 -1.45
C CYS A 218 20.52 2.59 -1.57
N LEU A 219 20.38 3.84 -1.12
CA LEU A 219 21.49 4.81 -1.12
C LEU A 219 22.59 4.51 -0.09
N ARG A 220 22.31 3.74 0.97
CA ARG A 220 23.34 3.25 1.89
C ARG A 220 24.18 2.19 1.20
N ALA A 221 23.56 1.25 0.49
CA ALA A 221 24.26 0.25 -0.31
C ALA A 221 25.06 0.88 -1.47
N GLY A 222 24.57 1.98 -2.04
CA GLY A 222 25.23 2.71 -3.13
C GLY A 222 26.56 3.40 -2.78
N ARG A 223 26.98 3.46 -1.50
CA ARG A 223 28.21 4.17 -1.09
C ARG A 223 29.48 3.62 -1.74
N GLY A 224 29.54 2.32 -1.97
CA GLY A 224 30.66 1.64 -2.64
C GLY A 224 30.43 1.36 -4.12
N ARG A 225 29.30 1.82 -4.69
CA ARG A 225 28.90 1.50 -6.07
C ARG A 225 28.99 2.74 -6.96
N SER A 226 28.99 2.52 -8.27
CA SER A 226 28.85 3.61 -9.22
C SER A 226 27.47 4.29 -9.05
N LEU A 227 27.41 5.58 -9.36
CA LEU A 227 26.16 6.33 -9.31
C LEU A 227 25.13 5.74 -10.29
N GLN A 228 25.56 5.31 -11.48
CA GLN A 228 24.70 4.69 -12.48
C GLN A 228 24.06 3.41 -11.95
N ALA A 229 24.84 2.52 -11.33
CA ALA A 229 24.31 1.29 -10.73
C ALA A 229 23.28 1.59 -9.63
N THR A 230 23.54 2.60 -8.81
CA THR A 230 22.61 3.03 -7.75
C THR A 230 21.30 3.58 -8.34
N ILE A 231 21.36 4.35 -9.44
CA ILE A 231 20.17 4.87 -10.12
C ILE A 231 19.38 3.73 -10.78
N ASN A 232 20.06 2.75 -11.38
CA ASN A 232 19.42 1.58 -11.98
C ASN A 232 18.64 0.77 -10.92
N GLU A 233 19.15 0.68 -9.69
CA GLU A 233 18.48 0.01 -8.58
C GLU A 233 17.29 0.81 -8.02
N LEU A 234 17.42 2.15 -7.94
CA LEU A 234 16.33 3.02 -7.49
C LEU A 234 15.17 3.08 -8.49
N THR A 235 15.46 2.96 -9.78
CA THR A 235 14.50 3.22 -10.86
C THR A 235 13.26 2.30 -10.83
N PRO A 236 13.39 0.96 -10.74
CA PRO A 236 12.24 0.07 -10.60
C PRO A 236 11.39 0.39 -9.37
N LEU A 237 12.03 0.75 -8.26
CA LEU A 237 11.35 1.10 -7.01
C LEU A 237 10.50 2.37 -7.17
N LEU A 238 11.07 3.44 -7.75
CA LEU A 238 10.35 4.69 -7.98
C LEU A 238 9.21 4.51 -9.00
N ARG A 239 9.47 3.75 -10.07
CA ARG A 239 8.48 3.45 -11.12
C ARG A 239 7.31 2.63 -10.58
N GLY A 240 7.59 1.56 -9.84
CA GLY A 240 6.56 0.72 -9.22
C GLY A 240 5.74 1.50 -8.20
N TRP A 241 6.40 2.33 -7.39
CA TRP A 241 5.71 3.20 -6.43
C TRP A 241 4.77 4.19 -7.13
N MET A 242 5.21 4.85 -8.21
CA MET A 242 4.31 5.74 -8.96
C MET A 242 3.18 5.01 -9.67
N SER A 243 3.44 3.82 -10.22
CA SER A 243 2.39 3.01 -10.84
C SER A 243 1.26 2.73 -9.84
N TYR A 244 1.62 2.36 -8.60
CA TYR A 244 0.64 2.17 -7.54
C TYR A 244 -0.07 3.47 -7.16
N PHE A 245 0.69 4.55 -6.92
CA PHE A 245 0.19 5.86 -6.44
C PHE A 245 -0.34 6.80 -7.54
N ARG A 246 -0.60 6.29 -8.75
CA ARG A 246 -1.03 7.08 -9.92
C ARG A 246 -2.29 7.91 -9.70
N LEU A 247 -3.17 7.52 -8.78
CA LEU A 247 -4.41 8.23 -8.47
C LEU A 247 -4.22 9.53 -7.69
N THR A 248 -3.02 9.83 -7.20
CA THR A 248 -2.79 11.08 -6.47
C THR A 248 -3.12 12.29 -7.34
N GLN A 249 -3.79 13.28 -6.77
CA GLN A 249 -4.12 14.55 -7.43
C GLN A 249 -3.36 15.73 -6.81
N VAL A 250 -2.46 15.45 -5.85
CA VAL A 250 -1.62 16.43 -5.17
C VAL A 250 -0.20 16.31 -5.69
N ARG A 251 0.22 17.27 -6.54
CA ARG A 251 1.52 17.26 -7.24
C ARG A 251 2.70 17.67 -6.34
N GLY A 252 2.49 18.61 -5.41
CA GLY A 252 3.57 19.15 -4.58
C GLY A 252 4.36 18.08 -3.81
N VAL A 253 3.68 17.04 -3.31
CA VAL A 253 4.35 15.90 -2.65
C VAL A 253 5.30 15.16 -3.58
N LEU A 254 4.94 15.00 -4.86
CA LEU A 254 5.79 14.33 -5.84
C LEU A 254 7.02 15.19 -6.18
N GLU A 255 6.83 16.51 -6.33
CA GLU A 255 7.90 17.47 -6.59
C GLU A 255 8.92 17.51 -5.44
N GLU A 256 8.42 17.55 -4.20
CA GLU A 256 9.24 17.47 -2.99
C GLU A 256 10.04 16.16 -2.92
N LEU A 257 9.40 15.02 -3.23
CA LEU A 257 10.07 13.72 -3.24
C LEU A 257 11.15 13.65 -4.32
N ASP A 258 10.85 14.09 -5.53
CA ASP A 258 11.80 14.18 -6.64
C ASP A 258 13.02 15.04 -6.27
N GLY A 259 12.77 16.23 -5.69
CA GLY A 259 13.82 17.12 -5.20
C GLY A 259 14.66 16.47 -4.09
N TRP A 260 14.00 15.79 -3.16
CA TRP A 260 14.63 15.09 -2.05
C TRP A 260 15.49 13.92 -2.51
N VAL A 261 15.03 13.09 -3.46
CA VAL A 261 15.80 11.99 -4.06
C VAL A 261 17.06 12.53 -4.75
N ARG A 262 16.93 13.57 -5.58
CA ARG A 262 18.09 14.21 -6.24
C ARG A 262 19.08 14.77 -5.23
N ARG A 263 18.60 15.42 -4.16
CA ARG A 263 19.48 15.91 -3.07
C ARG A 263 20.20 14.76 -2.38
N LYS A 264 19.54 13.62 -2.17
CA LYS A 264 20.17 12.44 -1.58
C LYS A 264 21.22 11.81 -2.50
N LEU A 265 21.01 11.79 -3.80
CA LEU A 265 22.02 11.39 -4.78
C LEU A 265 23.23 12.35 -4.79
N ARG A 266 23.00 13.66 -4.70
CA ARG A 266 24.08 14.64 -4.50
C ARG A 266 24.84 14.42 -3.20
N CYS A 267 24.16 14.03 -2.12
CA CYS A 267 24.83 13.64 -0.86
C CYS A 267 25.71 12.40 -1.05
N LEU A 268 25.25 11.42 -1.83
CA LEU A 268 26.01 10.22 -2.13
C LEU A 268 27.30 10.57 -2.85
N ILE A 269 27.22 11.39 -3.92
CA ILE A 269 28.37 11.88 -4.67
C ILE A 269 29.36 12.60 -3.75
N TRP A 270 28.88 13.54 -2.92
CA TRP A 270 29.73 14.29 -1.99
C TRP A 270 30.46 13.37 -0.99
N ARG A 271 29.81 12.30 -0.55
CA ARG A 271 30.39 11.31 0.37
C ARG A 271 31.39 10.38 -0.31
N GLN A 272 31.19 10.06 -1.59
CA GLN A 272 32.15 9.30 -2.39
C GLN A 272 33.44 10.10 -2.57
N TRP A 273 33.36 11.42 -2.69
CA TRP A 273 34.52 12.31 -2.69
C TRP A 273 35.07 12.53 -1.27
N LYS A 274 35.92 11.60 -0.84
CA LYS A 274 36.49 11.60 0.52
C LYS A 274 37.48 12.75 0.76
N ARG A 275 38.30 13.10 -0.23
CA ARG A 275 39.36 14.13 -0.12
C ARG A 275 38.91 15.47 -0.70
N THR A 276 39.33 16.58 -0.07
CA THR A 276 39.05 17.96 -0.50
C THR A 276 39.52 18.21 -1.93
N PHE A 277 40.74 17.79 -2.25
CA PHE A 277 41.29 17.88 -3.60
C PHE A 277 40.39 17.20 -4.65
N THR A 278 39.91 15.98 -4.36
CA THR A 278 39.01 15.25 -5.27
C THR A 278 37.70 15.99 -5.48
N ARG A 279 37.14 16.64 -4.44
CA ARG A 279 35.94 17.47 -4.56
C ARG A 279 36.18 18.67 -5.47
N ALA A 280 37.25 19.42 -5.23
CA ALA A 280 37.58 20.60 -6.02
C ALA A 280 37.80 20.23 -7.50
N ARG A 281 38.62 19.21 -7.78
CA ARG A 281 38.84 18.72 -9.15
C ARG A 281 37.57 18.21 -9.83
N ALA A 282 36.72 17.48 -9.12
CA ALA A 282 35.48 16.98 -9.68
C ALA A 282 34.48 18.11 -9.97
N LEU A 283 34.42 19.16 -9.15
CA LEU A 283 33.63 20.36 -9.41
C LEU A 283 34.17 21.15 -10.61
N GLN A 284 35.50 21.34 -10.71
CA GLN A 284 36.15 21.98 -11.86
C GLN A 284 35.82 21.25 -13.17
N LYS A 285 35.90 19.91 -13.18
CA LYS A 285 35.52 19.08 -14.33
C LYS A 285 34.05 19.25 -14.76
N ARG A 286 33.21 19.81 -13.89
CA ARG A 286 31.79 20.11 -14.14
C ARG A 286 31.53 21.59 -14.44
N GLY A 287 32.57 22.37 -14.73
CA GLY A 287 32.46 23.77 -15.15
C GLY A 287 32.37 24.78 -14.01
N ILE A 288 32.66 24.38 -12.76
CA ILE A 288 32.79 25.32 -11.64
C ILE A 288 34.18 25.95 -11.69
N SER A 289 34.26 27.29 -11.63
CA SER A 289 35.55 28.02 -11.59
C SER A 289 36.46 27.48 -10.49
N GLU A 290 37.77 27.52 -10.69
CA GLU A 290 38.75 26.99 -9.73
C GLU A 290 38.57 27.54 -8.32
N VAL A 291 38.44 28.85 -8.17
CA VAL A 291 38.24 29.52 -6.88
C VAL A 291 36.98 28.98 -6.19
N ALA A 292 35.82 29.04 -6.86
CA ALA A 292 34.56 28.57 -6.29
C ALA A 292 34.57 27.06 -5.96
N ALA A 293 35.27 26.25 -6.75
CA ALA A 293 35.39 24.81 -6.51
C ALA A 293 36.19 24.52 -5.23
N TRP A 294 37.30 25.22 -5.01
CA TRP A 294 38.11 25.10 -3.80
C TRP A 294 37.38 25.63 -2.57
N THR A 295 36.77 26.83 -2.65
CA THR A 295 35.95 27.38 -1.57
C THR A 295 34.82 26.43 -1.18
N SER A 296 34.18 25.79 -2.15
CA SER A 296 33.13 24.79 -1.88
C SER A 296 33.68 23.53 -1.23
N ALA A 297 34.86 23.05 -1.66
CA ALA A 297 35.46 21.84 -1.13
C ALA A 297 35.94 21.95 0.33
N THR A 298 36.35 23.16 0.76
CA THR A 298 36.95 23.44 2.08
C THR A 298 36.02 24.15 3.07
N ASN A 299 34.75 24.37 2.73
CA ASN A 299 33.80 25.16 3.54
C ASN A 299 33.41 24.60 4.93
N GLY A 300 33.94 23.45 5.34
CA GLY A 300 33.64 22.83 6.63
C GLY A 300 32.20 22.32 6.82
N ARG A 301 31.32 22.44 5.81
CA ARG A 301 29.90 22.05 5.91
C ARG A 301 29.69 20.56 5.65
N GLY A 302 28.67 19.99 6.29
CA GLY A 302 28.31 18.58 6.14
C GLY A 302 27.75 18.23 4.76
N ALA A 303 27.72 16.92 4.44
CA ALA A 303 27.29 16.41 3.12
C ALA A 303 25.84 16.81 2.75
N TRP A 304 24.93 16.87 3.72
CA TRP A 304 23.53 17.25 3.47
C TRP A 304 23.39 18.74 3.10
N TRP A 305 24.22 19.59 3.70
CA TRP A 305 24.26 21.02 3.38
C TRP A 305 24.82 21.22 1.96
N ASN A 306 25.99 20.65 1.67
CA ASN A 306 26.63 20.77 0.35
C ASN A 306 25.73 20.24 -0.77
N ALA A 307 25.04 19.12 -0.56
CA ALA A 307 24.11 18.58 -1.55
C ALA A 307 22.92 19.49 -1.90
N GLY A 308 22.59 20.46 -1.04
CA GLY A 308 21.56 21.47 -1.30
C GLY A 308 22.13 22.83 -1.72
N ALA A 309 23.45 22.99 -1.79
CA ALA A 309 24.10 24.25 -2.09
C ALA A 309 24.19 24.51 -3.61
N ALA A 310 24.32 25.79 -3.98
CA ALA A 310 24.34 26.24 -5.38
C ALA A 310 25.39 25.52 -6.22
N HIS A 311 26.62 25.33 -5.70
CA HIS A 311 27.70 24.65 -6.43
C HIS A 311 27.35 23.19 -6.80
N MET A 312 26.68 22.44 -5.91
CA MET A 312 26.24 21.07 -6.21
C MET A 312 25.03 21.04 -7.14
N HIS A 313 24.14 22.04 -7.07
CA HIS A 313 23.03 22.18 -8.01
C HIS A 313 23.53 22.50 -9.42
N ALA A 314 24.53 23.36 -9.56
CA ALA A 314 25.19 23.66 -10.83
C ALA A 314 25.92 22.43 -11.39
N ALA A 315 26.74 21.76 -10.57
CA ALA A 315 27.52 20.59 -11.01
C ALA A 315 26.65 19.35 -11.32
N PHE A 316 25.51 19.21 -10.64
CA PHE A 316 24.58 18.07 -10.75
C PHE A 316 23.13 18.55 -10.81
N ALA A 317 22.79 19.19 -11.93
CA ALA A 317 21.44 19.64 -12.25
C ALA A 317 20.47 18.45 -12.47
N LYS A 318 19.17 18.74 -12.59
CA LYS A 318 18.14 17.71 -12.91
C LYS A 318 18.53 16.91 -14.16
N SER A 319 18.92 17.61 -15.23
CA SER A 319 19.31 17.01 -16.52
C SER A 319 20.46 16.01 -16.41
N TYR A 320 21.36 16.16 -15.44
CA TYR A 320 22.41 15.18 -15.19
C TYR A 320 21.83 13.83 -14.74
N PHE A 321 20.90 13.84 -13.80
CA PHE A 321 20.27 12.60 -13.31
C PHE A 321 19.31 12.00 -14.33
N ASP A 322 18.63 12.85 -15.12
CA ASP A 322 17.76 12.40 -16.21
C ASP A 322 18.56 11.62 -17.27
N ARG A 323 19.76 12.09 -17.63
CA ARG A 323 20.68 11.37 -18.54
C ARG A 323 21.16 10.02 -18.00
N LEU A 324 21.23 9.87 -16.67
CA LEU A 324 21.56 8.60 -16.02
C LEU A 324 20.32 7.70 -15.86
N GLY A 325 19.16 8.09 -16.39
CA GLY A 325 17.94 7.29 -16.37
C GLY A 325 17.14 7.37 -15.06
N LEU A 326 17.39 8.37 -14.20
CA LEU A 326 16.58 8.56 -13.00
C LEU A 326 15.13 8.91 -13.38
N VAL A 327 14.19 8.08 -12.93
CA VAL A 327 12.76 8.33 -13.15
C VAL A 327 12.28 9.50 -12.29
N SER A 328 11.66 10.50 -12.93
CA SER A 328 10.89 11.54 -12.24
C SER A 328 9.50 11.04 -11.89
N LEU A 329 9.12 11.18 -10.62
CA LEU A 329 7.78 10.85 -10.13
C LEU A 329 6.73 11.76 -10.77
N VAL A 330 7.08 13.04 -10.96
CA VAL A 330 6.22 14.05 -11.55
C VAL A 330 5.98 13.78 -13.03
N ASP A 331 7.04 13.56 -13.81
CA ASP A 331 6.93 13.30 -15.25
C ASP A 331 6.17 11.98 -15.50
N SER A 332 6.40 10.97 -14.65
CA SER A 332 5.65 9.72 -14.68
C SER A 332 4.16 9.97 -14.44
N HIS A 333 3.82 10.73 -13.40
CA HIS A 333 2.42 11.06 -13.07
C HIS A 333 1.70 11.80 -14.20
N GLN A 334 2.38 12.76 -14.84
CA GLN A 334 1.84 13.49 -15.99
C GLN A 334 1.54 12.57 -17.16
N ARG A 335 2.46 11.66 -17.52
CA ARG A 335 2.23 10.69 -18.60
C ARG A 335 0.96 9.88 -18.36
N TRP A 336 0.77 9.35 -17.15
CA TRP A 336 -0.44 8.57 -16.83
C TRP A 336 -1.73 9.38 -17.01
N ARG A 337 -1.73 10.66 -16.63
CA ARG A 337 -2.92 11.52 -16.80
C ARG A 337 -3.26 11.83 -18.26
N VAL A 338 -2.30 11.71 -19.19
CA VAL A 338 -2.54 11.92 -20.62
C VAL A 338 -3.13 10.67 -21.28
N PHE A 339 -2.85 9.48 -20.72
CA PHE A 339 -3.35 8.18 -21.22
C PHE A 339 -4.56 7.61 -20.45
N SER A 340 -5.10 8.36 -19.50
CA SER A 340 -6.31 8.00 -18.71
C SER A 340 -7.42 8.99 -19.00
#